data_AF-A0A520Y4F7-F1
#
_entry.id   AF-A0A520Y4F7-F1
#
_cell.length_a   1.000
_cell.length_b   1.000
_cell.length_c   1.000
_cell.angle_alpha   90.00
_cell.angle_beta   90.00
_cell.angle_gamma   90.00
#
_symmetry.space_group_name_H-M   'P 1'
#
loop_
_entity.id
_entity.type
_entity.pdbx_description
1 polymer ?
#
loop_
_entity_poly.entity_id
_entity_poly.type
_entity_poly.pdbx_seq_one_letter_code
_entity_poly.pdbx_strand_id
1 'polypeptide(L)'
;MANSAQSKKRARQAIKRRSHSASLRSMVRTYIKKVVAAIESGNREDAAQAYAQAVPVIDRMADKGIIHKNKAARHKSRLNAQVKALA
;
A
#
# COMPACT_ATOMS: atom_id res chain seq x y z
N MET A 1 -17.59 23.47 -12.63
CA MET A 1 -17.56 23.04 -14.05
C MET A 1 -16.19 23.31 -14.65
N ALA A 2 -15.73 22.50 -15.61
CA ALA A 2 -14.48 22.73 -16.32
C ALA A 2 -14.73 23.69 -17.49
N ASN A 3 -14.64 24.99 -17.22
CA ASN A 3 -15.12 26.05 -18.13
C ASN A 3 -14.09 26.47 -19.19
N SER A 4 -12.86 25.98 -19.13
CA SER A 4 -11.79 26.25 -20.09
C SER A 4 -11.32 24.97 -20.79
N ALA A 5 -10.75 25.06 -21.99
CA ALA A 5 -10.21 23.90 -22.69
C ALA A 5 -9.18 23.12 -21.85
N GLN A 6 -8.32 23.86 -21.13
CA GLN A 6 -7.32 23.28 -20.24
C GLN A 6 -7.96 22.55 -19.03
N SER A 7 -8.99 23.14 -18.41
CA SER A 7 -9.68 22.50 -17.28
C SER A 7 -10.43 21.23 -17.72
N LYS A 8 -11.05 21.22 -18.92
CA LYS A 8 -11.66 20.00 -19.49
C LYS A 8 -10.62 18.90 -19.70
N LYS A 9 -9.42 19.26 -20.20
CA LYS A 9 -8.29 18.32 -20.33
C LYS A 9 -7.84 17.77 -18.97
N ARG A 10 -7.69 18.62 -17.95
CA ARG A 10 -7.30 18.22 -16.59
C ARG A 10 -8.32 17.27 -15.96
N ALA A 11 -9.62 17.51 -16.17
CA ALA A 11 -10.68 16.62 -15.69
C ALA A 11 -10.56 15.20 -16.27
N ARG A 12 -10.36 15.09 -17.60
CA ARG A 12 -10.13 13.78 -18.26
C ARG A 12 -8.87 13.07 -17.74
N GLN A 13 -7.78 13.80 -17.54
CA GLN A 13 -6.54 13.26 -16.98
C GLN A 13 -6.70 12.81 -15.52
N ALA A 14 -7.51 13.53 -14.73
CA ALA A 14 -7.75 13.18 -13.33
C ALA A 14 -8.46 11.84 -13.19
N ILE A 15 -9.44 11.54 -14.05
CA ILE A 15 -10.15 10.24 -14.05
C ILE A 15 -9.18 9.09 -14.30
N LYS A 16 -8.33 9.21 -15.33
CA LYS A 16 -7.30 8.19 -15.66
C LYS A 16 -6.30 7.99 -14.52
N ARG A 17 -5.83 9.08 -13.91
CA ARG A 17 -4.92 8.99 -12.75
C ARG A 17 -5.61 8.39 -11.54
N ARG A 18 -6.88 8.71 -11.30
CA ARG A 18 -7.67 8.19 -10.17
C ARG A 18 -7.82 6.68 -10.26
N SER A 19 -8.19 6.13 -11.42
CA SER A 19 -8.34 4.67 -11.59
C SER A 19 -7.00 3.94 -11.39
N HIS A 20 -5.93 4.45 -12.00
CA HIS A 20 -4.59 3.88 -11.85
C HIS A 20 -4.07 3.94 -10.40
N SER A 21 -4.18 5.09 -9.72
CA SER A 21 -3.77 5.16 -8.31
C SER A 21 -4.67 4.33 -7.39
N ALA A 22 -5.93 4.10 -7.75
CA ALA A 22 -6.84 3.27 -6.97
C ALA A 22 -6.40 1.80 -6.96
N SER A 23 -6.04 1.23 -8.11
CA SER A 23 -5.55 -0.15 -8.20
C SER A 23 -4.25 -0.35 -7.41
N LEU A 24 -3.30 0.58 -7.54
CA LEU A 24 -2.03 0.53 -6.80
C LEU A 24 -2.23 0.66 -5.28
N ARG A 25 -3.12 1.56 -4.84
CA ARG A 25 -3.49 1.62 -3.41
C ARG A 25 -4.18 0.36 -2.93
N SER A 26 -5.02 -0.25 -3.76
CA SER A 26 -5.67 -1.52 -3.44
C SER A 26 -4.65 -2.62 -3.23
N MET A 27 -3.68 -2.75 -4.14
CA MET A 27 -2.58 -3.71 -4.03
C MET A 27 -1.85 -3.61 -2.69
N VAL A 28 -1.41 -2.41 -2.29
CA VAL A 28 -0.75 -2.20 -0.98
C VAL A 28 -1.63 -2.69 0.17
N ARG A 29 -2.92 -2.33 0.16
CA ARG A 29 -3.85 -2.74 1.22
C ARG A 29 -4.02 -4.26 1.27
N THR A 30 -4.06 -4.93 0.13
CA THR A 30 -4.17 -6.38 0.05
C THR A 30 -2.95 -7.07 0.67
N TYR A 31 -1.73 -6.62 0.36
CA TYR A 31 -0.53 -7.18 0.97
C TYR A 31 -0.47 -6.94 2.47
N ILE A 32 -0.86 -5.74 2.94
CA ILE A 32 -0.97 -5.46 4.38
C ILE A 32 -1.99 -6.41 5.04
N LYS A 33 -3.16 -6.61 4.42
CA LYS A 33 -4.19 -7.54 4.94
C LYS A 33 -3.68 -8.98 5.02
N LYS A 34 -2.91 -9.45 4.04
CA LYS A 34 -2.32 -10.80 4.07
C LYS A 34 -1.38 -10.99 5.26
N VAL A 35 -0.55 -9.99 5.56
CA VAL A 35 0.33 -10.03 6.74
C VAL A 35 -0.50 -10.06 8.02
N VAL A 36 -1.51 -9.20 8.13
CA VAL A 36 -2.39 -9.17 9.31
C VAL A 36 -3.12 -10.50 9.50
N ALA A 37 -3.65 -11.10 8.44
CA ALA A 37 -4.31 -12.41 8.51
C ALA A 37 -3.34 -13.53 8.94
N ALA A 38 -2.09 -13.51 8.45
CA ALA A 38 -1.06 -14.46 8.87
C ALA A 38 -0.62 -14.26 10.33
N ILE A 39 -0.67 -13.00 10.82
CA ILE A 39 -0.44 -12.71 12.24
C ILE A 39 -1.57 -13.26 13.09
N GLU A 40 -2.83 -13.05 12.67
CA GLU A 40 -4.02 -13.54 13.35
C GLU A 40 -4.10 -15.07 13.40
N SER A 41 -3.55 -15.77 12.42
CA SER A 41 -3.47 -17.24 12.42
C SER A 41 -2.42 -17.80 13.36
N GLY A 42 -1.56 -16.95 13.96
CA GLY A 42 -0.60 -17.36 15.00
C GLY A 42 0.65 -18.09 14.48
N ASN A 43 0.81 -18.30 13.17
CA ASN A 43 2.01 -18.91 12.61
C ASN A 43 3.07 -17.85 12.29
N ARG A 44 4.15 -17.87 13.06
CA ARG A 44 5.27 -16.93 12.93
C ARG A 44 5.99 -17.02 11.58
N GLU A 45 6.17 -18.23 11.05
CA GLU A 45 6.90 -18.43 9.79
C GLU A 45 6.11 -17.84 8.62
N ASP A 46 4.81 -18.14 8.56
CA ASP A 46 3.91 -17.61 7.53
C ASP A 46 3.80 -16.08 7.61
N ALA A 47 3.72 -15.53 8.83
CA ALA A 47 3.70 -14.09 9.05
C ALA A 47 4.99 -13.41 8.58
N ALA A 48 6.15 -14.02 8.84
CA ALA A 48 7.45 -13.52 8.40
C ALA A 48 7.60 -13.57 6.87
N GLN A 49 7.16 -14.66 6.22
CA GLN A 49 7.15 -14.77 4.76
C GLN A 49 6.21 -13.76 4.11
N ALA A 50 4.99 -13.62 4.63
CA ALA A 50 4.03 -12.63 4.15
C ALA A 50 4.58 -11.21 4.31
N TYR A 51 5.25 -10.91 5.43
CA TYR A 51 5.89 -9.62 5.67
C TYR A 51 7.01 -9.35 4.66
N ALA A 52 7.90 -10.32 4.43
CA ALA A 52 8.98 -10.20 3.46
C ALA A 52 8.47 -9.90 2.04
N GLN A 53 7.33 -10.47 1.65
CA GLN A 53 6.68 -10.16 0.36
C GLN A 53 6.01 -8.78 0.34
N ALA A 54 5.47 -8.31 1.48
CA ALA A 54 4.75 -7.04 1.55
C ALA A 54 5.71 -5.82 1.52
N VAL A 55 6.87 -5.91 2.16
CA VAL A 55 7.87 -4.82 2.23
C VAL A 55 8.24 -4.23 0.87
N PRO A 56 8.69 -5.01 -0.15
CA PRO A 56 9.09 -4.46 -1.44
C PRO A 56 7.90 -3.82 -2.19
N VAL A 57 6.68 -4.32 -1.99
CA VAL A 57 5.48 -3.72 -2.58
C VAL A 57 5.20 -2.36 -1.95
N ILE A 58 5.25 -2.27 -0.62
CA ILE A 58 5.03 -1.01 0.11
C ILE A 58 6.05 0.06 -0.32
N ASP A 59 7.34 -0.31 -0.36
CA ASP A 59 8.40 0.64 -0.69
C ASP A 59 8.33 1.08 -2.16
N ARG A 60 8.04 0.18 -3.10
CA ARG A 60 7.82 0.53 -4.51
C ARG A 60 6.64 1.49 -4.69
N MET A 61 5.58 1.34 -3.91
CA MET A 61 4.42 2.24 -3.98
C MET A 61 4.68 3.59 -3.33
N ALA A 62 5.60 3.64 -2.35
CA ALA A 62 6.09 4.89 -1.80
C ALA A 62 6.95 5.66 -2.82
N ASP A 63 7.82 4.94 -3.53
CA ASP A 63 8.68 5.51 -4.57
C ASP A 63 7.87 6.09 -5.74
N LYS A 64 6.80 5.38 -6.16
CA LYS A 64 5.83 5.86 -7.16
C LYS A 64 4.93 7.01 -6.67
N GLY A 65 5.09 7.48 -5.44
CA GLY A 65 4.29 8.56 -4.86
C GLY A 65 2.82 8.20 -4.61
N ILE A 66 2.47 6.90 -4.62
CA ILE A 66 1.09 6.44 -4.35
C ILE A 66 0.77 6.54 -2.87
N ILE A 67 1.78 6.34 -2.01
CA ILE A 67 1.75 6.58 -0.57
C ILE A 67 2.97 7.42 -0.18
N HIS A 68 2.85 8.21 0.89
CA HIS A 68 3.99 8.97 1.40
C HIS A 68 5.02 8.05 2.06
N LYS A 69 6.32 8.39 1.97
CA LYS A 69 7.41 7.61 2.59
C LYS A 69 7.21 7.40 4.09
N ASN A 70 6.76 8.43 4.82
CA ASN A 70 6.43 8.32 6.26
C ASN A 70 5.28 7.32 6.53
N LYS A 71 4.30 7.25 5.62
CA LYS A 71 3.21 6.27 5.73
C LYS A 71 3.73 4.85 5.50
N ALA A 72 4.59 4.65 4.51
CA ALA A 72 5.26 3.38 4.28
C ALA A 72 6.11 2.95 5.49
N ALA A 73 6.96 3.83 6.00
CA ALA A 73 7.78 3.58 7.20
C ALA A 73 6.92 3.19 8.42
N ARG A 74 5.80 3.90 8.65
CA ARG A 74 4.86 3.57 9.73
C ARG A 74 4.24 2.18 9.57
N HIS A 75 3.84 1.80 8.36
CA HIS A 75 3.30 0.46 8.10
C HIS A 75 4.36 -0.62 8.32
N LYS A 76 5.58 -0.44 7.80
CA LYS A 76 6.68 -1.40 8.00
C LYS A 76 7.03 -1.59 9.47
N SER A 77 7.14 -0.51 10.22
CA SER A 77 7.47 -0.53 11.66
C SER A 77 6.40 -1.25 12.48
N ARG A 78 5.12 -0.92 12.28
CA ARG A 78 4.02 -1.56 13.03
C ARG A 78 3.87 -3.04 12.74
N LEU A 79 3.93 -3.42 11.46
CA LEU A 79 3.81 -4.84 11.07
C LEU A 79 4.99 -5.66 11.60
N ASN A 80 6.21 -5.13 11.53
CA ASN A 80 7.38 -5.81 12.07
C ASN A 80 7.27 -6.04 13.59
N ALA A 81 6.79 -5.04 14.33
CA ALA A 81 6.58 -5.18 15.78
C ALA A 81 5.56 -6.27 16.11
N GLN A 82 4.48 -6.38 15.33
CA GLN A 82 3.47 -7.43 15.51
C GLN A 82 4.02 -8.82 15.18
N VAL A 83 4.74 -8.98 14.06
CA VAL A 83 5.37 -10.26 13.70
C VAL A 83 6.40 -10.68 14.75
N LYS A 84 7.18 -9.74 15.31
CA LYS A 84 8.14 -10.04 16.37
C LYS A 84 7.46 -10.46 17.69
N ALA A 85 6.27 -9.93 17.97
CA ALA A 85 5.52 -10.23 19.18
C ALA A 85 4.84 -11.60 19.16
N LEU A 86 4.66 -12.20 17.98
CA LEU A 86 4.35 -13.63 17.84
C LEU A 86 5.58 -14.41 18.27
N ALA A 87 5.52 -15.00 19.47
CA ALA A 87 6.56 -15.86 20.01
C ALA A 87 6.78 -17.06 19.09
#